data_AF-A0A7R8GYP1-F1
#
_entry.id   AF-A0A7R8GYP1-F1
#
_cell.length_a   1.000
_cell.length_b   1.000
_cell.length_c   1.000
_cell.angle_alpha   90.00
_cell.angle_beta   90.00
_cell.angle_gamma   90.00
#
_symmetry.space_group_name_H-M   'P 1'
#
loop_
_entity.id
_entity.type
_entity.pdbx_description
1 polymer ?
#
loop_
_entity_poly.entity_id
_entity_poly.type
_entity_poly.pdbx_seq_one_letter_code
_entity_poly.pdbx_strand_id
1 'polypeptide(L)'
;MKFSENEKLLCYHGPLLYEAKCVKTRKEGSGGYSYYVHYQGWNKNWDEWVTEGRMLKINPESREMQKRLLEQHLAATKESKKSKSSKSSSNKKTPSSRASTPDTSGTSGASFIKKEEATPVSTHELLRPHPLPLLLAPD
;
A
#
# COMPACT_ATOMS: atom_id res chain seq x y z
N MET A 1 -16.72 8.15 -23.39
CA MET A 1 -15.91 7.09 -22.76
C MET A 1 -14.46 7.55 -22.72
N LYS A 2 -13.88 7.76 -21.53
CA LYS A 2 -12.54 8.35 -21.33
C LYS A 2 -11.40 7.32 -21.26
N PHE A 3 -11.71 6.10 -20.83
CA PHE A 3 -10.74 5.02 -20.62
C PHE A 3 -11.23 3.72 -21.27
N SER A 4 -10.29 2.90 -21.71
CA SER A 4 -10.55 1.57 -22.28
C SER A 4 -10.27 0.44 -21.28
N GLU A 5 -10.90 -0.70 -21.49
CA GLU A 5 -10.58 -1.91 -20.72
C GLU A 5 -9.10 -2.28 -20.91
N ASN A 6 -8.48 -2.75 -19.83
CA ASN A 6 -7.06 -3.03 -19.70
C ASN A 6 -6.10 -1.84 -19.76
N GLU A 7 -6.59 -0.60 -19.84
CA GLU A 7 -5.75 0.59 -19.78
C GLU A 7 -5.27 0.88 -18.35
N LYS A 8 -4.00 1.30 -18.22
CA LYS A 8 -3.43 1.78 -16.97
C LYS A 8 -3.79 3.24 -16.74
N LEU A 9 -4.13 3.58 -15.50
CA LEU A 9 -4.59 4.90 -15.10
C LEU A 9 -4.17 5.21 -13.66
N LEU A 10 -4.34 6.47 -13.25
CA LEU A 10 -4.25 6.88 -11.86
C LEU A 10 -5.67 7.06 -11.32
N CYS A 11 -5.96 6.51 -10.14
CA CYS A 11 -7.26 6.62 -9.50
C CYS A 11 -7.12 7.25 -8.12
N TYR A 12 -8.00 8.19 -7.80
CA TYR A 12 -8.09 8.76 -6.46
C TYR A 12 -8.64 7.75 -5.48
N HIS A 13 -7.91 7.55 -4.39
CA HIS A 13 -8.39 6.83 -3.20
C HIS A 13 -7.99 7.64 -1.96
N GLY A 14 -8.99 8.17 -1.26
CA GLY A 14 -8.77 9.17 -0.23
C GLY A 14 -8.06 10.42 -0.78
N PRO A 15 -7.03 10.96 -0.11
CA PRO A 15 -6.32 12.16 -0.55
C PRO A 15 -5.22 11.90 -1.59
N LEU A 16 -5.00 10.65 -2.01
CA LEU A 16 -3.86 10.25 -2.83
C LEU A 16 -4.27 9.62 -4.18
N LEU A 17 -3.34 9.63 -5.12
CA LEU A 17 -3.45 8.98 -6.41
C LEU A 17 -2.68 7.66 -6.42
N TYR A 18 -3.35 6.59 -6.84
CA TYR A 18 -2.76 5.25 -6.94
C TYR A 18 -2.77 4.76 -8.38
N GLU A 19 -1.76 3.97 -8.76
CA GLU A 19 -1.77 3.29 -10.05
C GLU A 19 -2.82 2.18 -10.04
N ALA A 20 -3.67 2.18 -11.05
CA ALA A 20 -4.73 1.22 -11.20
C ALA A 20 -4.91 0.81 -12.67
N LYS A 21 -5.68 -0.25 -12.87
CA LYS A 21 -6.03 -0.78 -14.20
C LYS A 21 -7.53 -0.76 -14.37
N CYS A 22 -8.01 -0.24 -15.49
CA CYS A 22 -9.41 -0.38 -15.88
C CYS A 22 -9.67 -1.84 -16.25
N VAL A 23 -10.56 -2.51 -15.53
CA VAL A 23 -10.90 -3.92 -15.76
C VAL A 23 -12.16 -4.04 -16.60
N LYS A 24 -13.20 -3.27 -16.27
CA LYS A 24 -14.48 -3.25 -17.00
C LYS A 24 -14.99 -1.84 -17.16
N THR A 25 -15.83 -1.65 -18.17
CA THR A 25 -16.55 -0.38 -18.38
C THR A 25 -18.05 -0.64 -18.51
N ARG A 26 -18.86 0.26 -17.93
CA ARG A 26 -20.31 0.19 -17.95
C ARG A 26 -20.86 1.55 -18.36
N LYS A 27 -21.75 1.57 -19.36
CA LYS A 27 -22.50 2.77 -19.72
C LYS A 27 -23.71 2.90 -18.80
N GLU A 28 -23.86 4.06 -18.18
CA GLU A 28 -25.01 4.40 -17.35
C GLU A 28 -26.14 4.96 -18.23
N GLY A 29 -27.39 4.71 -17.85
CA GLY A 29 -28.56 5.07 -18.66
C GLY A 29 -28.67 6.58 -18.97
N SER A 30 -28.11 7.42 -18.12
CA SER A 30 -28.13 8.89 -18.26
C SER A 30 -26.95 9.46 -19.05
N GLY A 31 -26.20 8.63 -19.79
CA GLY A 31 -25.06 9.07 -20.61
C GLY A 31 -23.71 9.09 -19.90
N GLY A 32 -23.67 8.77 -18.61
CA GLY A 32 -22.43 8.60 -17.84
C GLY A 32 -21.73 7.26 -18.11
N TYR A 33 -20.49 7.14 -17.65
CA TYR A 33 -19.75 5.89 -17.64
C TYR A 33 -19.21 5.58 -16.24
N SER A 34 -19.37 4.33 -15.85
CA SER A 34 -18.79 3.74 -14.64
C SER A 34 -17.69 2.77 -15.06
N TYR A 35 -16.61 2.72 -14.29
CA TYR A 35 -15.41 1.96 -14.59
C TYR A 35 -15.09 1.07 -13.40
N TYR A 36 -14.90 -0.23 -13.64
CA TYR A 36 -14.44 -1.16 -12.61
C TYR A 36 -12.92 -1.12 -12.58
N VAL A 37 -12.36 -0.70 -11.47
CA VAL A 37 -10.93 -0.40 -11.33
C VAL A 37 -10.28 -1.36 -10.35
N HIS A 38 -9.13 -1.89 -10.74
CA HIS A 38 -8.26 -2.70 -9.87
C HIS A 38 -6.99 -1.94 -9.54
N TYR A 39 -6.73 -1.72 -8.25
CA TYR A 39 -5.53 -1.02 -7.78
C TYR A 39 -4.31 -1.95 -7.82
N GLN A 40 -3.20 -1.46 -8.35
CA GLN A 40 -2.02 -2.28 -8.57
C GLN A 40 -1.42 -2.68 -7.22
N GLY A 41 -1.17 -3.98 -7.01
CA GLY A 41 -0.63 -4.49 -5.74
C GLY A 41 -1.61 -4.48 -4.57
N TRP A 42 -2.91 -4.28 -4.82
CA TRP A 42 -3.97 -4.39 -3.81
C TRP A 42 -4.76 -5.69 -4.03
N ASN A 43 -5.48 -6.13 -2.99
CA ASN A 43 -6.33 -7.32 -3.12
C ASN A 43 -7.60 -6.99 -3.92
N LYS A 44 -8.15 -7.96 -4.65
CA LYS A 44 -9.34 -7.80 -5.52
C LYS A 44 -10.60 -7.37 -4.77
N ASN A 45 -10.65 -7.59 -3.46
CA ASN A 45 -11.77 -7.13 -2.62
C ASN A 45 -11.86 -5.60 -2.52
N TRP A 46 -10.81 -4.88 -2.91
CA TRP A 46 -10.79 -3.41 -2.99
C TRP A 46 -11.15 -2.89 -4.38
N ASP A 47 -11.44 -3.78 -5.33
CA ASP A 47 -11.90 -3.37 -6.64
C ASP A 47 -13.29 -2.76 -6.50
N GLU A 48 -13.49 -1.59 -7.12
CA GLU A 48 -14.72 -0.83 -7.01
C GLU A 48 -15.14 -0.24 -8.36
N TRP A 49 -16.44 0.06 -8.50
CA TRP A 49 -16.96 0.85 -9.60
C TRP A 49 -16.78 2.34 -9.29
N VAL A 50 -16.00 3.04 -10.10
CA VAL A 50 -15.78 4.48 -9.99
C VAL A 50 -16.29 5.23 -11.21
N THR A 51 -16.62 6.50 -11.01
CA THR A 51 -16.96 7.43 -12.10
C THR A 51 -15.71 8.02 -12.73
N GLU A 52 -15.85 8.57 -13.94
CA GLU A 52 -14.74 9.20 -14.67
C GLU A 52 -13.99 10.29 -13.88
N GLY A 53 -14.66 11.03 -13.00
CA GLY A 53 -14.03 12.12 -12.23
C GLY A 53 -12.98 11.68 -11.21
N ARG A 54 -12.96 10.39 -10.80
CA ARG A 54 -11.93 9.85 -9.90
C ARG A 54 -10.70 9.33 -10.64
N MET A 55 -10.74 9.27 -11.97
CA MET A 55 -9.74 8.62 -12.80
C MET A 55 -8.99 9.63 -13.65
N LEU A 56 -7.68 9.54 -13.66
CA LEU A 56 -6.78 10.36 -14.46
C LEU A 56 -5.95 9.47 -15.39
N LYS A 57 -5.74 9.95 -16.61
CA LYS A 57 -4.85 9.28 -17.56
C LYS A 57 -3.39 9.48 -17.13
N ILE A 58 -2.57 8.45 -17.34
CA ILE A 58 -1.15 8.51 -17.01
C ILE A 58 -0.44 9.43 -18.00
N ASN A 59 -0.20 10.65 -17.55
CA ASN A 59 0.57 11.70 -18.20
C ASN A 59 1.69 12.19 -17.23
N PRO A 60 2.76 12.84 -17.73
CA PRO A 60 3.83 13.36 -16.86
C PRO A 60 3.29 14.32 -15.77
N GLU A 61 2.33 15.17 -16.11
CA GLU A 61 1.67 16.08 -15.17
C GLU A 61 0.92 15.32 -14.06
N SER A 62 0.17 14.27 -14.42
CA SER A 62 -0.56 13.45 -13.44
C SER A 62 0.38 12.68 -12.50
N ARG A 63 1.58 12.30 -12.98
CA ARG A 63 2.63 11.66 -12.18
C ARG A 63 3.28 12.64 -11.20
N GLU A 64 3.49 13.88 -11.64
CA GLU A 64 3.97 14.94 -10.76
C GLU A 64 2.94 15.26 -9.67
N MET A 65 1.65 15.33 -10.03
CA MET A 65 0.56 15.49 -9.07
C MET A 65 0.53 14.35 -8.04
N GLN A 66 0.65 13.09 -8.49
CA GLN A 66 0.76 11.93 -7.60
C GLN A 66 1.93 12.08 -6.62
N LYS A 67 3.12 12.47 -7.10
CA LYS A 67 4.30 12.69 -6.25
C LYS A 67 4.07 13.80 -5.23
N ARG A 68 3.49 14.93 -5.66
CA ARG A 68 3.18 16.08 -4.80
C ARG A 68 2.21 15.70 -3.69
N LEU A 69 1.12 15.01 -4.03
CA LEU A 69 0.12 14.55 -3.05
C LEU A 69 0.74 13.60 -2.03
N LEU A 70 1.61 12.68 -2.49
CA LEU A 70 2.33 11.76 -1.62
C LEU A 70 3.26 12.50 -0.64
N GLU A 71 4.05 13.45 -1.14
CA GLU A 71 4.96 14.24 -0.33
C GLU A 71 4.22 15.07 0.72
N GLN A 72 3.13 15.73 0.34
CA GLN A 72 2.27 16.49 1.25
C GLN A 72 1.68 15.60 2.35
N HIS A 73 1.18 14.42 2.00
CA HIS A 73 0.61 13.48 2.97
C HIS A 73 1.67 12.95 3.95
N LEU A 74 2.88 12.65 3.45
CA LEU A 74 3.99 12.22 4.29
C LEU A 74 4.48 13.34 5.22
N ALA A 75 4.52 14.58 4.75
CA ALA A 75 4.88 15.74 5.57
C ALA A 75 3.87 15.94 6.72
N ALA A 76 2.57 15.96 6.41
CA ALA A 76 1.50 16.08 7.42
C ALA A 76 1.55 14.95 8.46
N THR A 77 1.82 13.71 8.02
CA THR A 77 1.94 12.56 8.92
C THR A 77 3.16 12.66 9.83
N LYS A 78 4.28 13.20 9.36
CA LYS A 78 5.50 13.39 10.18
C LYS A 78 5.29 14.40 11.30
N GLU A 79 4.59 15.51 11.03
CA GLU A 79 4.30 16.51 12.06
C GLU A 79 3.39 15.97 13.17
N SER A 80 2.42 15.11 12.81
CA SER A 80 1.55 14.46 13.79
C SER A 80 2.22 13.39 14.67
N LYS A 81 3.41 12.88 14.29
CA LYS A 81 4.20 11.93 15.12
C LYS A 81 5.08 12.63 16.16
N LYS A 82 5.38 13.92 16.00
CA LYS A 82 6.20 14.68 16.96
C LYS A 82 5.42 15.05 18.24
N SER A 83 4.09 14.93 18.24
CA SER A 83 3.22 15.23 19.38
C SER A 83 2.79 14.01 20.20
N LYS A 84 3.21 12.78 19.85
CA LYS A 84 2.86 11.54 20.58
C LYS A 84 4.01 10.80 21.27
N SER A 85 5.25 11.31 21.27
CA SER A 85 6.38 10.63 21.91
C SER A 85 6.68 11.06 23.37
N SER A 86 5.72 11.60 24.11
CA SER A 86 5.91 12.06 25.50
C SER A 86 5.11 11.28 26.54
N LYS A 87 5.13 9.95 26.51
CA LYS A 87 4.92 9.15 27.74
C LYS A 87 5.44 7.72 27.59
N SER A 88 6.64 7.47 28.11
CA SER A 88 6.95 6.38 29.07
C SER A 88 8.45 6.08 29.04
N SER A 89 9.16 6.75 29.93
CA SER A 89 10.48 6.40 30.40
C SER A 89 10.37 5.29 31.45
N SER A 90 11.23 4.26 31.37
CA SER A 90 11.86 3.51 32.48
C SER A 90 12.57 2.25 31.90
N ASN A 91 13.85 2.32 31.52
CA ASN A 91 15.03 2.04 32.36
C ASN A 91 15.28 0.52 32.61
N LYS A 92 16.32 -0.09 32.00
CA LYS A 92 17.60 -0.51 32.64
C LYS A 92 18.46 -1.47 31.77
N LYS A 93 19.66 -1.00 31.42
CA LYS A 93 21.03 -1.60 31.52
C LYS A 93 21.28 -3.07 31.09
N THR A 94 21.97 -3.32 29.95
CA THR A 94 23.45 -3.53 29.72
C THR A 94 23.92 -5.02 29.82
N PRO A 95 25.17 -5.42 29.46
CA PRO A 95 25.46 -6.30 28.32
C PRO A 95 26.23 -7.59 28.75
N SER A 96 26.53 -8.54 27.85
CA SER A 96 27.81 -9.29 27.86
C SER A 96 27.87 -10.38 26.78
N SER A 97 28.98 -10.34 26.06
CA SER A 97 29.54 -11.34 25.14
C SER A 97 29.77 -12.71 25.80
N ARG A 98 29.63 -13.82 25.05
CA ARG A 98 30.59 -14.96 25.08
C ARG A 98 30.40 -15.96 23.93
N ALA A 99 31.54 -16.51 23.51
CA ALA A 99 31.88 -17.30 22.34
C ALA A 99 31.29 -18.72 22.21
N SER A 100 31.14 -19.14 20.94
CA SER A 100 31.59 -20.37 20.25
C SER A 100 31.49 -21.77 20.89
N THR A 101 30.90 -22.73 20.15
CA THR A 101 31.58 -23.84 19.42
C THR A 101 30.60 -24.68 18.54
N PRO A 102 31.10 -25.42 17.52
CA PRO A 102 30.33 -26.24 16.57
C PRO A 102 30.36 -27.75 16.91
N ASP A 103 29.43 -28.56 16.37
CA ASP A 103 29.66 -29.88 15.72
C ASP A 103 28.33 -30.59 15.33
N THR A 104 28.48 -31.52 14.39
CA THR A 104 27.65 -32.11 13.35
C THR A 104 26.54 -33.12 13.69
N SER A 105 25.63 -33.26 12.72
CA SER A 105 25.20 -34.52 12.04
C SER A 105 23.69 -34.84 12.08
N GLY A 106 23.14 -35.14 10.89
CA GLY A 106 22.03 -36.11 10.75
C GLY A 106 20.72 -35.68 10.09
N THR A 107 20.71 -35.67 8.75
CA THR A 107 19.69 -36.32 7.89
C THR A 107 18.33 -35.66 7.60
N SER A 108 18.11 -35.47 6.28
CA SER A 108 16.87 -35.62 5.49
C SER A 108 15.71 -34.64 5.69
N GLY A 109 15.44 -33.85 4.65
CA GLY A 109 14.16 -33.18 4.47
C GLY A 109 14.20 -32.12 3.39
N ALA A 110 13.93 -32.52 2.14
CA ALA A 110 13.73 -31.61 1.03
C ALA A 110 12.63 -30.58 1.34
N SER A 111 12.93 -29.29 1.17
CA SER A 111 11.95 -28.24 0.84
C SER A 111 12.67 -26.97 0.40
N PHE A 112 12.26 -26.48 -0.76
CA PHE A 112 12.75 -25.30 -1.45
C PHE A 112 12.69 -24.06 -0.55
N ILE A 113 13.85 -23.51 -0.17
CA ILE A 113 13.93 -22.16 0.41
C ILE A 113 14.34 -21.20 -0.70
N LYS A 114 13.32 -20.53 -1.24
CA LYS A 114 13.47 -19.36 -2.09
C LYS A 114 14.03 -18.25 -1.19
N LYS A 115 15.29 -17.87 -1.44
CA LYS A 115 15.94 -16.73 -0.77
C LYS A 115 15.03 -15.51 -0.93
N GLU A 116 14.55 -15.02 0.20
CA GLU A 116 13.98 -13.69 0.32
C GLU A 116 15.11 -12.68 0.06
N GLU A 117 15.16 -12.19 -1.18
CA GLU A 117 15.75 -10.90 -1.45
C GLU A 117 14.84 -9.88 -0.78
N ALA A 118 15.31 -9.27 0.30
CA ALA A 118 14.63 -8.18 0.97
C ALA A 118 14.52 -7.01 -0.01
N THR A 119 13.45 -6.99 -0.80
CA THR A 119 13.06 -5.82 -1.57
C THR A 119 12.84 -4.70 -0.58
N PRO A 120 13.46 -3.51 -0.74
CA PRO A 120 13.18 -2.39 0.14
C PRO A 120 11.67 -2.16 0.08
N VAL A 121 11.00 -2.20 1.25
CA VAL A 121 9.58 -1.91 1.41
C VAL A 121 9.28 -0.65 0.60
N SER A 122 8.70 -0.86 -0.58
CA SER A 122 8.42 0.22 -1.50
C SER A 122 7.42 1.11 -0.79
N THR A 123 7.59 2.42 -0.84
CA THR A 123 6.66 3.42 -0.26
C THR A 123 5.19 3.13 -0.63
N HIS A 124 5.00 2.38 -1.72
CA HIS A 124 3.74 1.82 -2.18
C HIS A 124 3.07 0.78 -1.25
N GLU A 125 3.82 0.05 -0.41
CA GLU A 125 3.27 -0.88 0.59
C GLU A 125 2.76 -0.17 1.85
N LEU A 126 3.44 0.90 2.28
CA LEU A 126 3.07 1.64 3.50
C LEU A 126 1.78 2.44 3.37
N LEU A 127 1.27 2.57 2.15
CA LEU A 127 0.07 3.33 1.80
C LEU A 127 -1.08 2.44 1.32
N ARG A 128 -0.91 1.11 1.34
CA ARG A 128 -2.04 0.22 1.17
C ARG A 128 -2.96 0.39 2.39
N PRO A 129 -4.28 0.47 2.23
CA PRO A 129 -5.16 0.28 3.36
C PRO A 129 -4.89 -1.12 3.91
N HIS A 130 -4.20 -1.18 5.04
CA HIS A 130 -4.22 -2.37 5.87
C HIS A 130 -5.69 -2.65 6.18
N PRO A 131 -6.16 -3.90 6.11
CA PRO A 131 -7.47 -4.21 6.66
C PRO A 131 -7.43 -3.74 8.12
N LEU A 132 -8.25 -2.74 8.45
CA LEU A 132 -8.42 -2.34 9.85
C LEU A 132 -8.83 -3.62 10.58
N PRO A 133 -8.07 -4.11 11.57
CA PRO A 133 -8.58 -5.18 12.40
C PRO A 133 -9.89 -4.65 12.98
N LEU A 134 -11.00 -5.34 12.69
CA LEU A 134 -12.29 -5.07 13.29
C LEU A 134 -12.08 -5.16 14.80
N LEU A 135 -11.91 -4.01 15.44
CA LEU A 135 -11.86 -3.94 16.89
C LEU A 135 -13.28 -4.27 17.34
N LEU A 136 -13.47 -5.52 17.73
CA LEU A 136 -14.69 -6.00 18.35
C LEU A 136 -14.88 -5.15 19.62
N ALA A 137 -15.89 -4.29 19.61
CA ALA A 137 -16.27 -3.55 20.80
C ALA A 137 -16.73 -4.56 21.87
N PRO A 138 -16.27 -4.47 23.13
CA PRO A 138 -16.89 -5.21 24.22
C PRO A 138 -18.29 -4.63 24.49
N ASP A 139 -19.26 -5.53 24.64
CA ASP A 139 -20.65 -5.28 25.08
C ASP A 139 -20.70 -4.71 26.51
#